data_AF-A0A8C5QNB5-F1
#
_entry.id   AF-A0A8C5QNB5-F1
#
_cell.length_a   1.000
_cell.length_b   1.000
_cell.length_c   1.000
_cell.angle_alpha   90.00
_cell.angle_beta   90.00
_cell.angle_gamma   90.00
#
_symmetry.space_group_name_H-M   'P 1'
#
loop_
_entity.id
_entity.type
_entity.pdbx_description
1 polymer ?
#
loop_
_entity_poly.entity_id
_entity_poly.type
_entity_poly.pdbx_seq_one_letter_code
_entity_poly.pdbx_strand_id
1 'polypeptide(L)'
;MHASKVAGHPGVNKTILAVSRLYWWPTLRVDIREFIASCNVCAQNKTPADLPVGLLQPLPVPSRPWTHLSMDFIVDLPPSEGNTTILTVIDRFSKMAHFVPLKKLPSSEQLAGIFAKEVVWLHGIPQEIVSDRGTQLISRFWRSFCKEMGINLSFSSAYHPQSNGAAERTNQSLEQYLRFFISHQQDNWSSLLPWAELARNNVVHDSSGHTPFFATYGFHPALLPGTPSESPIPALNDHLQLLRQSWTRIQSALQKACVAHKKFADRHRRPGPYVPGQRVWLSTRHIKLWVPSHKLAPRFIGPYRVLRRINPVSYALELPKSLRIPNSFHTSLL
;
A
#
# COMPACT_ATOMS: atom_id res chain seq x y z
N MET A 1 -0.94 -18.83 57.56
CA MET A 1 -0.90 -17.36 57.34
C MET A 1 -0.96 -17.00 55.86
N HIS A 2 -0.09 -17.52 54.98
CA HIS A 2 -0.10 -17.22 53.54
C HIS A 2 -1.41 -17.61 52.79
N ALA A 3 -1.90 -18.83 53.00
CA ALA A 3 -3.09 -19.37 52.31
C ALA A 3 -4.43 -19.02 52.99
N SER A 4 -4.44 -18.08 53.95
CA SER A 4 -5.70 -17.65 54.56
C SER A 4 -6.42 -16.63 53.69
N LYS A 5 -7.75 -16.63 53.72
CA LYS A 5 -8.58 -15.64 53.02
C LYS A 5 -8.22 -14.20 53.37
N VAL A 6 -7.82 -13.96 54.63
CA VAL A 6 -7.46 -12.63 55.13
C VAL A 6 -6.10 -12.17 54.62
N ALA A 7 -5.14 -13.08 54.39
CA ALA A 7 -3.81 -12.72 53.91
C ALA A 7 -3.72 -12.62 52.38
N GLY A 8 -4.53 -13.39 51.65
CA GLY A 8 -4.67 -13.26 50.19
C GLY A 8 -3.44 -13.68 49.38
N HIS A 9 -2.76 -14.77 49.77
CA HIS A 9 -1.59 -15.30 49.06
C HIS A 9 -0.50 -14.24 48.74
N PRO A 10 0.05 -13.54 49.74
CA PRO A 10 1.04 -12.49 49.50
C PRO A 10 2.35 -13.05 48.94
N GLY A 11 3.15 -12.21 48.28
CA GLY A 11 4.48 -12.59 47.80
C GLY A 11 5.45 -12.95 48.94
N VAL A 12 6.60 -13.54 48.59
CA VAL A 12 7.62 -14.02 49.54
C VAL A 12 7.99 -12.98 50.59
N ASN A 13 8.40 -11.78 50.16
CA ASN A 13 8.86 -10.74 51.08
C ASN A 13 7.76 -10.27 52.05
N LYS A 14 6.52 -10.11 51.55
CA LYS A 14 5.37 -9.73 52.39
C LYS A 14 5.02 -10.85 53.39
N THR A 15 5.15 -12.11 52.98
CA THR A 15 4.92 -13.26 53.87
C THR A 15 6.00 -13.37 54.95
N ILE A 16 7.28 -13.15 54.61
CA ILE A 16 8.38 -13.10 55.58
C ILE A 16 8.13 -12.00 56.61
N LEU A 17 7.77 -10.79 56.17
CA LEU A 17 7.47 -9.67 57.07
C LEU A 17 6.27 -9.95 57.98
N ALA A 18 5.24 -10.63 57.51
CA ALA A 18 4.07 -10.97 58.31
C ALA A 18 4.38 -12.05 59.36
N VAL A 19 5.10 -13.10 58.97
CA VAL A 19 5.43 -14.23 59.86
C VAL A 19 6.48 -13.85 60.90
N SER A 20 7.50 -13.08 60.50
CA SER A 20 8.58 -12.63 61.40
C SER A 20 8.13 -11.72 62.54
N ARG A 21 6.91 -11.16 62.48
CA ARG A 21 6.33 -10.37 63.57
C ARG A 21 5.88 -11.21 64.76
N LEU A 22 5.53 -12.47 64.52
CA LEU A 22 4.94 -13.35 65.54
C LEU A 22 5.83 -14.56 65.85
N TYR A 23 6.69 -14.96 64.91
CA TYR A 23 7.47 -16.18 65.01
C TYR A 23 8.89 -15.97 64.51
N TRP A 24 9.82 -16.72 65.09
CA TRP A 24 11.21 -16.74 64.67
C TRP A 24 11.76 -18.16 64.74
N TRP A 25 12.51 -18.56 63.71
CA TRP A 25 13.33 -19.77 63.70
C TRP A 25 14.45 -19.65 62.64
N PRO A 26 15.53 -20.45 62.73
CA PRO A 26 16.74 -20.25 61.92
C PRO A 26 16.53 -20.28 60.40
N THR A 27 15.63 -21.15 59.91
CA THR A 27 15.36 -21.36 58.48
C THR A 27 14.13 -20.63 57.96
N LEU A 28 13.52 -19.72 58.74
CA LEU A 28 12.24 -19.06 58.43
C LEU A 28 12.13 -18.53 57.01
N ARG A 29 13.18 -17.88 56.50
CA ARG A 29 13.18 -17.34 55.13
C ARG A 29 13.24 -18.42 54.06
N VAL A 30 13.92 -19.54 54.32
CA VAL A 30 14.03 -20.68 53.40
C VAL A 30 12.68 -21.40 53.35
N ASP A 31 12.14 -21.74 54.50
CA ASP A 31 10.89 -22.49 54.62
C ASP A 31 9.70 -21.72 54.01
N ILE A 32 9.64 -20.39 54.20
CA ILE A 32 8.60 -19.55 53.58
C ILE A 32 8.74 -19.52 52.06
N ARG A 33 9.97 -19.47 51.52
CA ARG A 33 10.18 -19.49 50.06
C ARG A 33 9.74 -20.83 49.49
N GLU A 34 10.14 -21.93 50.11
CA GLU A 34 9.82 -23.28 49.66
C GLU A 34 8.31 -23.55 49.76
N PHE A 35 7.66 -23.11 50.84
CA PHE A 35 6.21 -23.19 51.00
C PHE A 35 5.45 -22.39 49.93
N ILE A 36 5.90 -21.18 49.59
CA ILE A 36 5.25 -20.38 48.55
C ILE A 36 5.51 -20.96 47.16
N ALA A 37 6.72 -21.47 46.89
CA ALA A 37 7.07 -22.12 45.63
C ALA A 37 6.24 -23.39 45.37
N SER A 38 5.91 -24.14 46.43
CA SER A 38 5.05 -25.33 46.38
C SER A 38 3.55 -25.03 46.48
N CYS A 39 3.15 -23.76 46.61
CA CYS A 39 1.74 -23.39 46.73
C CYS A 39 1.04 -23.45 45.36
N ASN A 40 0.25 -24.50 45.13
CA ASN A 40 -0.51 -24.70 43.87
C ASN A 40 -1.39 -23.50 43.50
N VAL A 41 -2.05 -22.86 44.47
CA VAL A 41 -2.91 -21.69 44.22
C VAL A 41 -2.07 -20.51 43.72
N CYS A 42 -0.87 -20.29 44.26
CA CYS A 42 0.05 -19.27 43.75
C CYS A 42 0.58 -19.63 42.37
N ALA A 43 0.99 -20.89 42.15
CA ALA A 43 1.54 -21.35 40.88
C ALA A 43 0.53 -21.20 39.72
N GLN A 44 -0.77 -21.40 39.99
CA GLN A 44 -1.82 -21.28 38.98
C GLN A 44 -2.26 -19.84 38.71
N ASN A 45 -2.26 -18.98 39.74
CA ASN A 45 -2.90 -17.66 39.66
C ASN A 45 -1.91 -16.49 39.60
N LYS A 46 -0.62 -16.70 39.88
CA LYS A 46 0.40 -15.67 39.77
C LYS A 46 1.20 -15.84 38.49
N THR A 47 1.43 -14.73 37.81
CA THR A 47 2.36 -14.69 36.69
C THR A 47 3.76 -15.04 37.18
N PRO A 48 4.48 -15.96 36.53
CA PRO A 48 5.89 -16.20 36.80
C PRO A 48 6.68 -14.89 36.67
N ALA A 49 7.61 -14.65 37.60
CA ALA A 49 8.50 -13.49 37.53
C ALA A 49 9.70 -13.72 36.59
N ASP A 50 9.84 -14.94 36.06
CA ASP A 50 10.93 -15.32 35.16
C ASP A 50 10.71 -14.77 33.74
N LEU A 51 11.82 -14.62 33.02
CA LEU A 51 11.77 -14.31 31.59
C LEU A 51 11.01 -15.42 30.84
N PRO A 52 10.23 -15.08 29.79
CA PRO A 52 9.53 -16.08 28.99
C PRO A 52 10.48 -17.17 28.49
N VAL A 53 10.08 -18.44 28.67
CA VAL A 53 10.85 -19.58 28.18
C VAL A 53 10.74 -19.64 26.65
N GLY A 54 11.88 -19.83 25.98
CA GLY A 54 11.97 -19.94 24.52
C GLY A 54 12.73 -18.77 23.91
N LEU A 55 13.88 -19.06 23.29
CA LEU A 55 14.63 -18.06 22.52
C LEU A 55 13.88 -17.74 21.23
N LEU A 56 13.93 -16.47 20.83
CA LEU A 56 13.38 -16.03 19.56
C LEU A 56 14.09 -16.76 18.41
N GLN A 57 13.34 -17.52 17.62
CA GLN A 57 13.83 -18.06 16.34
C GLN A 57 13.39 -17.11 15.22
N PRO A 58 14.30 -16.27 14.68
CA PRO A 58 13.94 -15.37 13.60
C PRO A 58 13.64 -16.14 12.31
N LEU A 59 12.67 -15.64 11.55
CA LEU A 59 12.41 -16.13 10.20
C LEU A 59 13.63 -15.88 9.30
N PRO A 60 13.87 -16.73 8.29
CA PRO A 60 14.95 -16.52 7.34
C PRO A 60 14.79 -15.17 6.63
N VAL A 61 15.90 -14.47 6.44
CA VAL A 61 15.92 -13.21 5.70
C VAL A 61 15.73 -13.51 4.22
N PRO A 62 14.72 -12.91 3.55
CA PRO A 62 14.50 -13.10 2.12
C PRO A 62 15.67 -12.59 1.26
N SER A 63 15.78 -13.06 0.02
CA SER A 63 16.86 -12.66 -0.91
C SER A 63 16.51 -11.50 -1.84
N ARG A 64 15.22 -11.24 -2.09
CA ARG A 64 14.76 -10.12 -2.92
C ARG A 64 13.39 -9.59 -2.45
N PRO A 65 13.02 -8.36 -2.80
CA PRO A 65 11.71 -7.77 -2.48
C PRO A 65 10.55 -8.66 -2.93
N TRP A 66 9.46 -8.61 -2.17
CA TRP A 66 8.15 -9.20 -2.46
C TRP A 66 8.11 -10.73 -2.59
N THR A 67 9.13 -11.43 -2.10
CA THR A 67 9.13 -12.90 -2.07
C THR A 67 8.52 -13.48 -0.82
N HIS A 68 8.63 -12.78 0.31
CA HIS A 68 8.13 -13.27 1.59
C HIS A 68 7.30 -12.19 2.24
N LEU A 69 6.02 -12.46 2.43
CA LEU A 69 5.05 -11.47 2.88
C LEU A 69 4.58 -11.78 4.30
N SER A 70 4.21 -10.73 5.02
CA SER A 70 3.42 -10.80 6.23
C SER A 70 2.05 -10.17 5.94
N MET A 71 0.98 -10.88 6.26
CA MET A 71 -0.40 -10.42 6.07
C MET A 71 -1.14 -10.38 7.39
N ASP A 72 -1.97 -9.34 7.57
CA ASP A 72 -2.81 -9.18 8.75
C ASP A 72 -4.04 -8.30 8.45
N PHE A 73 -5.08 -8.38 9.28
CA PHE A 73 -6.28 -7.56 9.17
C PHE A 73 -6.44 -6.65 10.39
N ILE A 74 -6.67 -5.36 10.13
CA ILE A 74 -7.18 -4.43 11.14
C ILE A 74 -8.69 -4.38 10.95
N VAL A 75 -9.43 -4.90 11.93
CA VAL A 75 -10.90 -5.03 11.91
C VAL A 75 -11.55 -4.04 12.89
N ASP A 76 -12.89 -3.98 12.87
CA ASP A 76 -13.71 -3.20 13.81
C ASP A 76 -13.40 -1.69 13.83
N LEU A 77 -12.96 -1.15 12.69
CA LEU A 77 -12.75 0.28 12.51
C LEU A 77 -14.09 1.00 12.30
N PRO A 78 -14.22 2.28 12.73
CA PRO A 78 -15.38 3.09 12.43
C PRO A 78 -15.61 3.17 10.92
N PRO A 79 -16.87 3.18 10.42
CA PRO A 79 -17.11 3.24 8.99
C PRO A 79 -16.50 4.48 8.32
N SER A 80 -15.67 4.28 7.29
CA SER A 80 -15.08 5.35 6.47
C SER A 80 -15.28 5.04 4.99
N GLU A 81 -16.09 5.87 4.31
CA GLU A 81 -16.53 5.65 2.92
C GLU A 81 -17.12 4.22 2.69
N GLY A 82 -17.74 3.66 3.74
CA GLY A 82 -18.29 2.31 3.74
C GLY A 82 -17.28 1.19 4.02
N ASN A 83 -16.03 1.52 4.36
CA ASN A 83 -14.98 0.59 4.78
C ASN A 83 -14.91 0.46 6.30
N THR A 84 -14.64 -0.75 6.79
CA THR A 84 -14.53 -1.07 8.24
C THR A 84 -13.33 -1.97 8.55
N THR A 85 -12.57 -2.36 7.53
CA THR A 85 -11.45 -3.30 7.66
C THR A 85 -10.31 -2.84 6.77
N ILE A 86 -9.07 -3.06 7.20
CA ILE A 86 -7.87 -2.84 6.40
C ILE A 86 -7.14 -4.18 6.27
N LEU A 87 -6.87 -4.61 5.03
CA LEU A 87 -5.88 -5.65 4.78
C LEU A 87 -4.50 -5.01 4.71
N THR A 88 -3.59 -5.50 5.55
CA THR A 88 -2.19 -5.07 5.56
C THR A 88 -1.33 -6.15 4.95
N VAL A 89 -0.52 -5.79 3.96
CA VAL A 89 0.44 -6.69 3.32
C VAL A 89 1.82 -6.06 3.40
N ILE A 90 2.75 -6.72 4.08
CA ILE A 90 4.10 -6.21 4.33
C ILE A 90 5.12 -7.14 3.68
N ASP A 91 5.99 -6.61 2.83
CA ASP A 91 7.16 -7.33 2.35
C ASP A 91 8.21 -7.46 3.46
N ARG A 92 8.59 -8.68 3.81
CA ARG A 92 9.58 -8.92 4.88
C ARG A 92 10.99 -8.52 4.49
N PHE A 93 11.29 -8.39 3.19
CA PHE A 93 12.59 -7.93 2.70
C PHE A 93 12.72 -6.40 2.83
N SER A 94 11.97 -5.66 2.01
CA SER A 94 12.06 -4.19 1.93
C SER A 94 11.38 -3.47 3.08
N LYS A 95 10.48 -4.15 3.82
CA LYS A 95 9.54 -3.57 4.80
C LYS A 95 8.47 -2.69 4.15
N MET A 96 8.28 -2.80 2.83
CA MET A 96 7.26 -2.05 2.11
C MET A 96 5.88 -2.61 2.48
N ALA A 97 4.93 -1.72 2.73
CA ALA A 97 3.58 -2.07 3.11
C ALA A 97 2.57 -1.64 2.05
N HIS A 98 1.51 -2.42 1.90
CA HIS A 98 0.27 -2.05 1.22
C HIS A 98 -0.88 -2.05 2.21
N PHE A 99 -1.70 -0.99 2.18
CA PHE A 99 -2.87 -0.82 3.04
C PHE A 99 -4.14 -0.77 2.20
N VAL A 100 -4.90 -1.86 2.20
CA VAL A 100 -6.07 -2.02 1.33
C VAL A 100 -7.35 -1.85 2.15
N PRO A 101 -8.15 -0.78 1.92
CA PRO A 101 -9.43 -0.60 2.61
C PRO A 101 -10.47 -1.59 2.09
N LEU A 102 -11.22 -2.18 3.01
CA LEU A 102 -12.26 -3.18 2.74
C LEU A 102 -13.55 -2.83 3.46
N LYS A 103 -14.69 -3.08 2.80
CA LYS A 103 -16.04 -2.86 3.35
C LYS A 103 -16.30 -3.62 4.65
N LYS A 104 -15.77 -4.83 4.71
CA LYS A 104 -15.82 -5.76 5.83
C LYS A 104 -14.74 -6.83 5.61
N LEU A 105 -14.57 -7.70 6.58
CA LEU A 105 -13.73 -8.89 6.46
C LEU A 105 -14.21 -9.74 5.25
N PRO A 106 -13.35 -10.00 4.25
CA PRO A 106 -13.74 -10.64 2.99
C PRO A 106 -13.97 -12.14 3.18
N SER A 107 -14.67 -12.78 2.25
CA SER A 107 -14.57 -14.24 2.12
C SER A 107 -13.18 -14.64 1.63
N SER A 108 -12.76 -15.90 1.83
CA SER A 108 -11.45 -16.35 1.31
C SER A 108 -11.34 -16.30 -0.23
N GLU A 109 -12.46 -16.39 -0.94
CA GLU A 109 -12.51 -16.21 -2.40
C GLU A 109 -12.28 -14.74 -2.77
N GLN A 110 -12.96 -13.83 -2.09
CA GLN A 110 -12.74 -12.39 -2.27
C GLN A 110 -11.30 -12.01 -1.93
N LEU A 111 -10.73 -12.59 -0.86
CA LEU A 111 -9.34 -12.38 -0.47
C LEU A 111 -8.36 -12.79 -1.58
N ALA A 112 -8.59 -13.91 -2.27
CA ALA A 112 -7.77 -14.30 -3.43
C ALA A 112 -7.81 -13.28 -4.57
N GLY A 113 -8.99 -12.76 -4.89
CA GLY A 113 -9.14 -11.70 -5.89
C GLY A 113 -8.44 -10.40 -5.48
N ILE A 114 -8.61 -9.97 -4.22
CA ILE A 114 -7.96 -8.78 -3.66
C ILE A 114 -6.44 -8.96 -3.67
N PHE A 115 -5.94 -10.09 -3.17
CA PHE A 115 -4.51 -10.38 -3.12
C PHE A 115 -3.88 -10.42 -4.51
N ALA A 116 -4.54 -11.02 -5.50
CA ALA A 116 -4.06 -11.03 -6.87
C ALA A 116 -3.93 -9.60 -7.43
N LYS A 117 -4.95 -8.78 -7.20
CA LYS A 117 -5.00 -7.40 -7.69
C LYS A 117 -3.98 -6.48 -7.02
N GLU A 118 -3.90 -6.53 -5.70
CA GLU A 118 -3.13 -5.58 -4.89
C GLU A 118 -1.68 -6.02 -4.66
N VAL A 119 -1.33 -7.28 -4.95
CA VAL A 119 0.02 -7.82 -4.72
C VAL A 119 0.57 -8.47 -5.99
N VAL A 120 -0.10 -9.50 -6.50
CA VAL A 120 0.46 -10.33 -7.57
C VAL A 120 0.66 -9.54 -8.87
N TRP A 121 -0.27 -8.66 -9.24
CA TRP A 121 -0.14 -7.85 -10.45
C TRP A 121 0.93 -6.75 -10.35
N LEU A 122 1.29 -6.34 -9.13
CA LEU A 122 2.30 -5.31 -8.92
C LEU A 122 3.71 -5.92 -8.80
N HIS A 123 3.84 -7.05 -8.11
CA HIS A 123 5.14 -7.57 -7.66
C HIS A 123 5.42 -9.01 -8.08
N GLY A 124 4.43 -9.69 -8.65
CA GLY A 124 4.49 -11.11 -8.97
C GLY A 124 4.07 -12.00 -7.79
N ILE A 125 4.16 -13.31 -8.01
CA ILE A 125 3.75 -14.32 -7.04
C ILE A 125 4.83 -14.47 -5.95
N PRO A 126 4.52 -14.32 -4.66
CA PRO A 126 5.49 -14.53 -3.59
C PRO A 126 5.80 -16.02 -3.40
N GLN A 127 6.89 -16.30 -2.71
CA GLN A 127 7.28 -17.66 -2.31
C GLN A 127 6.64 -18.06 -0.98
N GLU A 128 6.49 -17.12 -0.04
CA GLU A 128 5.94 -17.38 1.28
C GLU A 128 5.01 -16.27 1.75
N ILE A 129 3.93 -16.66 2.43
CA ILE A 129 3.07 -15.76 3.19
C ILE A 129 3.04 -16.24 4.64
N VAL A 130 3.39 -15.35 5.57
CA VAL A 130 3.11 -15.50 6.99
C VAL A 130 1.88 -14.69 7.34
N SER A 131 0.93 -15.30 8.03
CA SER A 131 -0.24 -14.61 8.53
C SER A 131 -0.61 -15.10 9.92
N ASP A 132 -1.50 -14.38 10.58
CA ASP A 132 -2.19 -14.88 11.76
C ASP A 132 -3.17 -16.02 11.42
N ARG A 133 -3.90 -16.50 12.42
CA ARG A 133 -4.89 -17.57 12.26
C ARG A 133 -6.30 -17.05 11.97
N GLY A 134 -6.43 -15.89 11.33
CA GLY A 134 -7.72 -15.38 10.86
C GLY A 134 -8.48 -16.41 10.02
N THR A 135 -9.82 -16.48 10.19
CA THR A 135 -10.66 -17.55 9.60
C THR A 135 -10.57 -17.62 8.07
N GLN A 136 -10.33 -16.48 7.43
CA GLN A 136 -10.14 -16.32 5.98
C GLN A 136 -8.81 -16.94 5.53
N LEU A 137 -7.76 -16.73 6.31
CA LEU A 137 -6.39 -17.14 6.00
C LEU A 137 -6.15 -18.62 6.27
N ILE A 138 -6.90 -19.23 7.20
CA ILE A 138 -6.84 -20.67 7.45
C ILE A 138 -7.78 -21.49 6.56
N SER A 139 -8.65 -20.85 5.77
CA SER A 139 -9.70 -21.52 5.02
C SER A 139 -9.15 -22.53 4.01
N ARG A 140 -9.93 -23.60 3.74
CA ARG A 140 -9.55 -24.61 2.74
C ARG A 140 -9.35 -23.99 1.36
N PHE A 141 -10.18 -23.02 0.99
CA PHE A 141 -10.06 -22.32 -0.28
C PHE A 141 -8.74 -21.55 -0.38
N TRP A 142 -8.39 -20.76 0.64
CA TRP A 142 -7.15 -19.98 0.64
C TRP A 142 -5.91 -20.87 0.59
N ARG A 143 -5.91 -21.96 1.36
CA ARG A 143 -4.83 -22.97 1.32
C ARG A 143 -4.68 -23.59 -0.07
N SER A 144 -5.79 -23.96 -0.71
CA SER A 144 -5.78 -24.49 -2.08
C SER A 144 -5.27 -23.45 -3.07
N PHE A 145 -5.73 -22.20 -2.99
CA PHE A 145 -5.27 -21.10 -3.83
C PHE A 145 -3.75 -20.89 -3.70
N CYS A 146 -3.22 -20.79 -2.48
CA CYS A 146 -1.78 -20.66 -2.26
C CYS A 146 -1.01 -21.85 -2.82
N LYS A 147 -1.50 -23.07 -2.61
CA LYS A 147 -0.85 -24.29 -3.12
C LYS A 147 -0.77 -24.30 -4.66
N GLU A 148 -1.85 -23.99 -5.36
CA GLU A 148 -1.88 -23.94 -6.83
C GLU A 148 -0.98 -22.83 -7.39
N MET A 149 -0.84 -21.73 -6.65
CA MET A 149 0.06 -20.62 -7.00
C MET A 149 1.53 -20.89 -6.63
N GLY A 150 1.84 -22.01 -5.97
CA GLY A 150 3.19 -22.31 -5.49
C GLY A 150 3.66 -21.47 -4.29
N ILE A 151 2.72 -20.92 -3.52
CA ILE A 151 2.98 -20.09 -2.35
C ILE A 151 2.99 -20.96 -1.08
N ASN A 152 4.06 -20.90 -0.31
CA ASN A 152 4.14 -21.54 1.00
C ASN A 152 3.42 -20.69 2.06
N LEU A 153 2.39 -21.25 2.70
CA LEU A 153 1.60 -20.55 3.70
C LEU A 153 2.00 -21.00 5.11
N SER A 154 2.47 -20.05 5.91
CA SER A 154 2.88 -20.26 7.31
C SER A 154 2.01 -19.45 8.26
N PHE A 155 1.56 -20.05 9.36
CA PHE A 155 0.70 -19.38 10.33
C PHE A 155 1.46 -19.08 11.62
N SER A 156 1.36 -17.85 12.13
CA SER A 156 1.84 -17.55 13.47
C SER A 156 1.05 -18.36 14.50
N SER A 157 1.73 -18.85 15.53
CA SER A 157 1.05 -19.63 16.56
C SER A 157 0.18 -18.70 17.43
N ALA A 158 -0.94 -19.21 17.95
CA ALA A 158 -1.87 -18.44 18.79
C ALA A 158 -1.23 -17.91 20.08
N TYR A 159 -0.03 -18.40 20.44
CA TYR A 159 0.69 -18.06 21.66
C TYR A 159 2.15 -17.61 21.40
N HIS A 160 2.57 -17.44 20.14
CA HIS A 160 3.84 -16.80 19.74
C HIS A 160 3.57 -15.72 18.68
N PRO A 161 3.14 -14.51 19.10
CA PRO A 161 2.95 -13.35 18.21
C PRO A 161 4.22 -12.95 17.44
N GLN A 162 5.38 -13.37 17.94
CA GLN A 162 6.70 -13.05 17.40
C GLN A 162 6.86 -13.39 15.90
N SER A 163 6.17 -14.41 15.38
CA SER A 163 6.28 -14.80 13.96
C SER A 163 5.61 -13.81 12.99
N ASN A 164 4.56 -13.09 13.42
CA ASN A 164 3.93 -12.02 12.61
C ASN A 164 4.22 -10.60 13.15
N GLY A 165 5.22 -10.45 14.02
CA GLY A 165 5.55 -9.17 14.66
C GLY A 165 5.98 -8.06 13.68
N ALA A 166 6.20 -8.37 12.39
CA ALA A 166 6.40 -7.36 11.34
C ALA A 166 5.08 -6.68 10.93
N ALA A 167 3.99 -7.44 10.82
CA ALA A 167 2.67 -6.89 10.56
C ALA A 167 2.18 -6.09 11.77
N GLU A 168 2.29 -6.64 12.98
CA GLU A 168 1.85 -5.98 14.22
C GLU A 168 2.49 -4.59 14.41
N ARG A 169 3.82 -4.49 14.28
CA ARG A 169 4.53 -3.20 14.38
C ARG A 169 4.13 -2.22 13.27
N THR A 170 3.85 -2.73 12.07
CA THR A 170 3.42 -1.89 10.95
C THR A 170 1.99 -1.39 11.17
N ASN A 171 1.11 -2.22 11.74
CA ASN A 171 -0.26 -1.86 12.08
C ASN A 171 -0.28 -0.79 13.18
N GLN A 172 0.54 -0.94 14.22
CA GLN A 172 0.72 0.09 15.26
C GLN A 172 1.20 1.43 14.66
N SER A 173 2.13 1.39 13.71
CA SER A 173 2.62 2.59 13.02
C SER A 173 1.53 3.24 12.16
N LEU A 174 0.71 2.44 11.48
CA LEU A 174 -0.43 2.92 10.70
C LEU A 174 -1.49 3.55 11.60
N GLU A 175 -1.86 2.90 12.71
CA GLU A 175 -2.81 3.45 13.68
C GLU A 175 -2.33 4.79 14.24
N GLN A 176 -1.05 4.90 14.59
CA GLN A 176 -0.45 6.15 15.05
C GLN A 176 -0.53 7.24 13.98
N TYR A 177 -0.20 6.92 12.73
CA TYR A 177 -0.34 7.85 11.61
C TYR A 177 -1.78 8.34 11.47
N LEU A 178 -2.75 7.42 11.48
CA LEU A 178 -4.16 7.77 11.38
C LEU A 178 -4.60 8.69 12.51
N ARG A 179 -4.19 8.43 13.76
CA ARG A 179 -4.54 9.28 14.92
C ARG A 179 -4.11 10.76 14.77
N PHE A 180 -3.11 11.07 13.95
CA PHE A 180 -2.70 12.45 13.68
C PHE A 180 -3.59 13.19 12.68
N PHE A 181 -4.20 12.49 11.72
CA PHE A 181 -4.88 13.09 10.57
C PHE A 181 -6.38 12.77 10.48
N ILE A 182 -6.86 11.91 11.37
CA ILE A 182 -8.26 11.47 11.40
C ILE A 182 -9.17 12.63 11.82
N SER A 183 -10.36 12.70 11.21
CA SER A 183 -11.41 13.65 11.58
C SER A 183 -11.93 13.34 13.00
N HIS A 184 -12.59 14.32 13.63
CA HIS A 184 -13.26 14.09 14.92
C HIS A 184 -14.31 12.96 14.82
N GLN A 185 -14.98 12.83 13.67
CA GLN A 185 -15.99 11.81 13.37
C GLN A 185 -15.38 10.43 13.06
N GLN A 186 -14.06 10.35 12.83
CA GLN A 186 -13.35 9.11 12.50
C GLN A 186 -13.80 8.41 11.21
N ASP A 187 -14.33 9.17 10.27
CA ASP A 187 -14.98 8.68 9.05
C ASP A 187 -14.15 8.91 7.77
N ASN A 188 -12.93 9.44 7.88
CA ASN A 188 -12.06 9.78 6.74
C ASN A 188 -10.81 8.89 6.58
N TRP A 189 -10.60 7.88 7.44
CA TRP A 189 -9.36 7.10 7.44
C TRP A 189 -9.11 6.33 6.13
N SER A 190 -10.14 5.90 5.39
CA SER A 190 -9.95 5.16 4.12
C SER A 190 -9.22 6.01 3.08
N SER A 191 -9.57 7.30 3.01
CA SER A 191 -8.96 8.28 2.10
C SER A 191 -7.51 8.63 2.47
N LEU A 192 -7.11 8.38 3.73
CA LEU A 192 -5.77 8.64 4.24
C LEU A 192 -4.79 7.49 3.96
N LEU A 193 -5.28 6.28 3.66
CA LEU A 193 -4.43 5.11 3.48
C LEU A 193 -3.36 5.26 2.38
N PRO A 194 -3.65 5.82 1.19
CA PRO A 194 -2.60 6.03 0.19
C PRO A 194 -1.48 6.96 0.68
N TRP A 195 -1.83 7.97 1.48
CA TRP A 195 -0.87 8.89 2.09
C TRP A 195 -0.08 8.22 3.22
N ALA A 196 -0.74 7.43 4.05
CA ALA A 196 -0.12 6.63 5.10
C ALA A 196 0.89 5.62 4.51
N GLU A 197 0.50 4.97 3.42
CA GLU A 197 1.33 4.02 2.69
C GLU A 197 2.58 4.72 2.12
N LEU A 198 2.40 5.84 1.41
CA LEU A 198 3.51 6.60 0.84
C LEU A 198 4.45 7.13 1.94
N ALA A 199 3.90 7.67 3.02
CA ALA A 199 4.69 8.15 4.16
C ALA A 199 5.49 7.01 4.79
N ARG A 200 4.84 5.88 5.10
CA ARG A 200 5.49 4.69 5.69
C ARG A 200 6.59 4.12 4.80
N ASN A 201 6.34 4.05 3.50
CA ASN A 201 7.26 3.48 2.52
C ASN A 201 8.43 4.43 2.20
N ASN A 202 8.33 5.72 2.55
CA ASN A 202 9.40 6.70 2.33
C ASN A 202 10.17 7.11 3.59
N VAL A 203 9.90 6.49 4.75
CA VAL A 203 10.70 6.68 5.97
C VAL A 203 11.80 5.62 6.05
N VAL A 204 13.00 6.03 6.45
CA VAL A 204 14.14 5.12 6.64
C VAL A 204 13.81 4.12 7.74
N HIS A 205 14.03 2.83 7.47
CA HIS A 205 13.80 1.78 8.44
C HIS A 205 15.12 1.36 9.12
N ASP A 206 15.15 1.35 10.46
CA ASP A 206 16.38 1.11 11.24
C ASP A 206 17.12 -0.17 10.86
N SER A 207 16.37 -1.25 10.54
CA SER A 207 16.97 -2.54 10.22
C SER A 207 17.66 -2.59 8.85
N SER A 208 17.24 -1.76 7.88
CA SER A 208 17.79 -1.76 6.52
C SER A 208 18.65 -0.55 6.23
N GLY A 209 18.53 0.54 7.00
CA GLY A 209 19.18 1.82 6.71
C GLY A 209 18.65 2.52 5.45
N HIS A 210 17.61 1.96 4.83
CA HIS A 210 17.01 2.44 3.58
C HIS A 210 15.51 2.62 3.75
N THR A 211 14.90 3.45 2.90
CA THR A 211 13.44 3.52 2.82
C THR A 211 12.90 2.25 2.13
N PRO A 212 11.74 1.73 2.55
CA PRO A 212 11.14 0.57 1.88
C PRO A 212 10.90 0.75 0.39
N PHE A 213 10.54 1.95 -0.04
CA PHE A 213 10.36 2.30 -1.44
C PHE A 213 11.68 2.18 -2.21
N PHE A 214 12.79 2.69 -1.66
CA PHE A 214 14.11 2.57 -2.29
C PHE A 214 14.58 1.12 -2.34
N ALA A 215 14.39 0.36 -1.25
CA ALA A 215 14.77 -1.05 -1.21
C ALA A 215 14.00 -1.91 -2.24
N THR A 216 12.77 -1.52 -2.58
CA THR A 216 11.95 -2.19 -3.60
C THR A 216 12.31 -1.75 -5.03
N TYR A 217 12.38 -0.46 -5.29
CA TYR A 217 12.42 0.08 -6.65
C TYR A 217 13.78 0.65 -7.09
N GLY A 218 14.71 0.83 -6.16
CA GLY A 218 16.05 1.40 -6.42
C GLY A 218 16.07 2.92 -6.58
N PHE A 219 14.97 3.63 -6.32
CA PHE A 219 14.90 5.09 -6.33
C PHE A 219 13.93 5.59 -5.25
N HIS A 220 14.03 6.86 -4.87
CA HIS A 220 13.09 7.49 -3.92
C HIS A 220 11.91 8.12 -4.65
N PRO A 221 10.69 8.08 -4.09
CA PRO A 221 9.54 8.74 -4.69
C PRO A 221 9.77 10.26 -4.71
N ALA A 222 9.51 10.90 -5.85
CA ALA A 222 9.56 12.35 -5.97
C ALA A 222 8.34 12.97 -5.28
N LEU A 223 8.45 13.25 -3.98
CA LEU A 223 7.36 13.87 -3.20
C LEU A 223 7.13 15.34 -3.61
N LEU A 224 8.16 16.00 -4.13
CA LEU A 224 8.13 17.35 -4.72
C LEU A 224 9.13 17.37 -5.89
N PRO A 225 8.92 18.18 -6.94
CA PRO A 225 9.93 18.37 -8.00
C PRO A 225 11.15 19.09 -7.41
N GLY A 226 12.13 18.32 -6.95
CA GLY A 226 13.36 18.80 -6.31
C GLY A 226 14.57 18.01 -6.81
N THR A 227 15.67 18.72 -7.01
CA THR A 227 16.91 18.22 -7.62
C THR A 227 17.55 17.09 -6.81
N PRO A 228 18.08 16.04 -7.46
CA PRO A 228 18.75 14.94 -6.77
C PRO A 228 20.05 15.41 -6.10
N SER A 229 20.21 15.15 -4.81
CA SER A 229 21.48 15.28 -4.09
C SER A 229 22.40 14.10 -4.42
N GLU A 230 23.69 14.34 -4.56
CA GLU A 230 24.70 13.29 -4.67
C GLU A 230 24.92 12.62 -3.30
N SER A 231 25.19 11.31 -3.30
CA SER A 231 25.47 10.54 -2.09
C SER A 231 26.98 10.43 -1.86
N PRO A 232 27.48 10.41 -0.61
CA PRO A 232 28.90 10.20 -0.34
C PRO A 232 29.40 8.76 -0.63
N ILE A 233 28.52 7.83 -1.01
CA ILE A 233 28.87 6.41 -1.24
C ILE A 233 29.12 6.17 -2.74
N PRO A 234 30.37 5.86 -3.19
CA PRO A 234 30.69 5.70 -4.60
C PRO A 234 29.89 4.60 -5.31
N ALA A 235 29.73 3.43 -4.70
CA ALA A 235 28.97 2.32 -5.29
C ALA A 235 27.47 2.66 -5.49
N LEU A 236 26.91 3.49 -4.61
CA LEU A 236 25.55 4.00 -4.75
C LEU A 236 25.48 5.02 -5.89
N ASN A 237 26.48 5.86 -6.04
CA ASN A 237 26.58 6.78 -7.18
C ASN A 237 26.71 6.03 -8.51
N ASP A 238 27.48 4.94 -8.57
CA ASP A 238 27.59 4.09 -9.76
C ASP A 238 26.25 3.45 -10.13
N HIS A 239 25.50 2.95 -9.14
CA HIS A 239 24.18 2.39 -9.36
C HIS A 239 23.16 3.47 -9.80
N LEU A 240 23.15 4.62 -9.13
CA LEU A 240 22.31 5.76 -9.52
C LEU A 240 22.69 6.27 -10.92
N GLN A 241 23.96 6.22 -11.30
CA GLN A 241 24.44 6.57 -12.62
C GLN A 241 23.97 5.55 -13.66
N LEU A 242 23.98 4.24 -13.36
CA LEU A 242 23.43 3.20 -14.23
C LEU A 242 21.92 3.40 -14.45
N LEU A 243 21.17 3.70 -13.38
CA LEU A 243 19.73 3.99 -13.48
C LEU A 243 19.47 5.25 -14.30
N ARG A 244 20.21 6.34 -14.06
CA ARG A 244 20.14 7.58 -14.86
C ARG A 244 20.44 7.30 -16.33
N GLN A 245 21.52 6.58 -16.63
CA GLN A 245 21.86 6.20 -18.00
C GLN A 245 20.78 5.35 -18.65
N SER A 246 20.19 4.40 -17.92
CA SER A 246 19.08 3.57 -18.39
C SER A 246 17.84 4.42 -18.68
N TRP A 247 17.49 5.36 -17.80
CA TRP A 247 16.42 6.32 -18.04
C TRP A 247 16.69 7.22 -19.24
N THR A 248 17.91 7.75 -19.39
CA THR A 248 18.27 8.56 -20.57
C THR A 248 18.20 7.73 -21.85
N ARG A 249 18.64 6.46 -21.83
CA ARG A 249 18.52 5.53 -22.96
C ARG A 249 17.06 5.27 -23.32
N ILE A 250 16.22 4.97 -22.33
CA ILE A 250 14.78 4.75 -22.51
C ILE A 250 14.12 6.02 -23.05
N GLN A 251 14.41 7.18 -22.46
CA GLN A 251 13.89 8.47 -22.91
C GLN A 251 14.30 8.76 -24.36
N SER A 252 15.56 8.51 -24.72
CA SER A 252 16.04 8.65 -26.09
C SER A 252 15.35 7.66 -27.05
N ALA A 253 15.15 6.42 -26.63
CA ALA A 253 14.45 5.41 -27.42
C ALA A 253 12.97 5.80 -27.64
N LEU A 254 12.29 6.28 -26.60
CA LEU A 254 10.91 6.78 -26.69
C LEU A 254 10.82 8.02 -27.60
N GLN A 255 11.76 8.96 -27.48
CA GLN A 255 11.84 10.11 -28.38
C GLN A 255 12.03 9.68 -29.84
N LYS A 256 12.95 8.73 -30.10
CA LYS A 256 13.17 8.16 -31.44
C LYS A 256 11.90 7.49 -31.96
N ALA A 257 11.20 6.72 -31.12
CA ALA A 257 9.94 6.07 -31.47
C ALA A 257 8.85 7.10 -31.81
N CYS A 258 8.70 8.18 -31.02
CA CYS A 258 7.77 9.27 -31.31
C CYS A 258 8.09 9.96 -32.64
N VAL A 259 9.36 10.25 -32.93
CA VAL A 259 9.79 10.85 -34.19
C VAL A 259 9.53 9.92 -35.37
N ALA A 260 9.81 8.62 -35.23
CA ALA A 260 9.53 7.62 -36.25
C ALA A 260 8.02 7.48 -36.52
N HIS A 261 7.22 7.41 -35.46
CA HIS A 261 5.76 7.38 -35.55
C HIS A 261 5.21 8.63 -36.24
N LYS A 262 5.71 9.82 -35.88
CA LYS A 262 5.37 11.08 -36.56
C LYS A 262 5.74 11.03 -38.04
N LYS A 263 6.97 10.61 -38.39
CA LYS A 263 7.43 10.51 -39.79
C LYS A 263 6.55 9.57 -40.61
N PHE A 264 6.13 8.44 -40.04
CA PHE A 264 5.26 7.49 -40.72
C PHE A 264 3.82 8.02 -40.88
N ALA A 265 3.28 8.66 -39.85
CA ALA A 265 1.96 9.29 -39.90
C ALA A 265 1.92 10.47 -40.90
N ASP A 266 2.97 11.30 -40.91
CA ASP A 266 3.05 12.50 -41.76
C ASP A 266 3.21 12.14 -43.25
N ARG A 267 3.71 10.95 -43.61
CA ARG A 267 3.74 10.47 -45.03
C ARG A 267 2.36 10.47 -45.69
N HIS A 268 1.30 10.28 -44.91
CA HIS A 268 -0.08 10.20 -45.40
C HIS A 268 -0.89 11.47 -45.07
N ARG A 269 -0.22 12.56 -44.64
CA ARG A 269 -0.88 13.79 -44.19
C ARG A 269 -0.33 15.00 -44.94
N ARG A 270 -1.14 16.06 -45.02
CA ARG A 270 -0.76 17.34 -45.62
C ARG A 270 -0.90 18.46 -44.57
N PRO A 271 -0.04 19.50 -44.62
CA PRO A 271 -0.21 20.66 -43.76
C PRO A 271 -1.56 21.34 -44.03
N GLY A 272 -2.23 21.80 -42.97
CA GLY A 272 -3.50 22.51 -43.09
C GLY A 272 -3.30 23.89 -43.71
N PRO A 273 -3.89 24.20 -44.88
CA PRO A 273 -3.55 25.40 -45.67
C PRO A 273 -4.30 26.68 -45.24
N TYR A 274 -5.09 26.63 -44.17
CA TYR A 274 -6.08 27.66 -43.88
C TYR A 274 -5.48 28.90 -43.20
N VAL A 275 -5.88 30.08 -43.68
CA VAL A 275 -5.43 31.38 -43.15
C VAL A 275 -6.58 32.05 -42.37
N PRO A 276 -6.31 32.77 -41.26
CA PRO A 276 -7.34 33.59 -40.61
C PRO A 276 -8.03 34.53 -41.60
N GLY A 277 -9.37 34.59 -41.55
CA GLY A 277 -10.20 35.32 -42.49
C GLY A 277 -10.72 34.48 -43.67
N GLN A 278 -10.11 33.33 -43.96
CA GLN A 278 -10.58 32.41 -45.01
C GLN A 278 -11.91 31.76 -44.62
N ARG A 279 -12.76 31.49 -45.62
CA ARG A 279 -14.03 30.76 -45.47
C ARG A 279 -13.81 29.28 -45.75
N VAL A 280 -14.14 28.42 -44.78
CA VAL A 280 -13.94 26.96 -44.85
C VAL A 280 -15.23 26.20 -44.53
N TRP A 281 -15.35 24.98 -45.05
CA TRP A 281 -16.52 24.13 -44.88
C TRP A 281 -16.29 23.13 -43.74
N LEU A 282 -17.15 23.13 -42.73
CA LEU A 282 -16.99 22.27 -41.56
C LEU A 282 -17.67 20.92 -41.77
N SER A 283 -16.93 19.83 -41.64
CA SER A 283 -17.46 18.47 -41.76
C SER A 283 -18.46 18.14 -40.65
N THR A 284 -19.57 17.52 -41.02
CA THR A 284 -20.66 17.14 -40.10
C THR A 284 -20.50 15.73 -39.53
N ARG A 285 -19.40 15.03 -39.83
CA ARG A 285 -19.15 13.63 -39.42
C ARG A 285 -19.32 13.37 -37.92
N HIS A 286 -19.07 14.38 -37.09
CA HIS A 286 -19.23 14.33 -35.62
C HIS A 286 -20.21 15.38 -35.09
N ILE A 287 -21.00 16.01 -35.96
CA ILE A 287 -21.94 17.08 -35.60
C ILE A 287 -23.36 16.55 -35.77
N LYS A 288 -24.15 16.55 -34.68
CA LYS A 288 -25.57 16.19 -34.74
C LYS A 288 -26.36 17.34 -35.36
N LEU A 289 -26.71 17.18 -36.63
CA LEU A 289 -27.65 18.07 -37.31
C LEU A 289 -29.09 17.64 -37.02
N TRP A 290 -29.95 18.61 -36.73
CA TRP A 290 -31.39 18.40 -36.56
C TRP A 290 -32.08 18.29 -37.92
N VAL A 291 -31.89 17.14 -38.58
CA VAL A 291 -32.48 16.83 -39.89
C VAL A 291 -33.22 15.48 -39.86
N PRO A 292 -34.27 15.28 -40.68
CA PRO A 292 -35.09 14.06 -40.64
C PRO A 292 -34.35 12.76 -40.98
N SER A 293 -33.30 12.84 -41.81
CA SER A 293 -32.49 11.68 -42.20
C SER A 293 -31.00 12.00 -42.15
N HIS A 294 -30.28 11.31 -41.27
CA HIS A 294 -28.81 11.41 -41.19
C HIS A 294 -28.11 10.91 -42.45
N LYS A 295 -28.75 10.00 -43.22
CA LYS A 295 -28.20 9.51 -44.50
C LYS A 295 -28.24 10.58 -45.60
N LEU A 296 -29.21 11.49 -45.52
CA LEU A 296 -29.40 12.60 -46.47
C LEU A 296 -28.91 13.94 -45.90
N ALA A 297 -28.32 13.93 -44.70
CA ALA A 297 -27.77 15.13 -44.08
C ALA A 297 -26.58 15.68 -44.90
N PRO A 298 -26.41 17.00 -44.99
CA PRO A 298 -25.25 17.57 -45.63
C PRO A 298 -23.98 17.11 -44.90
N ARG A 299 -22.98 16.65 -45.65
CA ARG A 299 -21.69 16.16 -45.10
C ARG A 299 -20.78 17.29 -44.61
N PHE A 300 -21.08 18.52 -45.00
CA PHE A 300 -20.37 19.74 -44.61
C PHE A 300 -21.37 20.88 -44.42
N ILE A 301 -21.09 21.78 -43.48
CA ILE A 301 -21.88 22.98 -43.14
C ILE A 301 -20.99 24.23 -43.17
N GLY A 302 -21.58 25.38 -43.46
CA GLY A 302 -20.86 26.65 -43.62
C GLY A 302 -21.14 27.30 -44.98
N PRO A 303 -20.20 28.08 -45.54
CA PRO A 303 -18.81 28.24 -45.10
C PRO A 303 -18.66 29.20 -43.90
N TYR A 304 -17.87 28.81 -42.91
CA TYR A 304 -17.58 29.62 -41.73
C TYR A 304 -16.22 30.31 -41.84
N ARG A 305 -16.11 31.51 -41.28
CA ARG A 305 -14.85 32.26 -41.30
C ARG A 305 -13.87 31.70 -40.26
N VAL A 306 -12.62 31.48 -40.65
CA VAL A 306 -11.55 31.15 -39.70
C VAL A 306 -11.24 32.40 -38.88
N LEU A 307 -11.50 32.36 -37.58
CA LEU A 307 -11.19 33.47 -36.66
C LEU A 307 -9.69 33.56 -36.41
N ARG A 308 -9.08 32.44 -36.02
CA ARG A 308 -7.65 32.35 -35.72
C ARG A 308 -7.15 30.91 -35.79
N ARG A 309 -5.85 30.77 -36.03
CA ARG A 309 -5.14 29.50 -35.91
C ARG A 309 -4.81 29.25 -34.43
N ILE A 310 -5.28 28.12 -33.88
CA ILE A 310 -5.00 27.74 -32.48
C ILE A 310 -3.64 27.05 -32.41
N ASN A 311 -3.42 26.10 -33.30
CA ASN A 311 -2.14 25.40 -33.46
C ASN A 311 -1.98 24.99 -34.95
N PRO A 312 -0.85 24.37 -35.34
CA PRO A 312 -0.60 24.03 -36.74
C PRO A 312 -1.68 23.20 -37.45
N VAL A 313 -2.48 22.45 -36.70
CA VAL A 313 -3.48 21.50 -37.17
C VAL A 313 -4.90 21.78 -36.65
N SER A 314 -5.14 22.91 -35.98
CA SER A 314 -6.43 23.25 -35.38
C SER A 314 -6.75 24.74 -35.50
N TYR A 315 -7.99 25.02 -35.92
CA TYR A 315 -8.46 26.36 -36.25
C TYR A 315 -9.76 26.67 -35.52
N ALA A 316 -9.91 27.93 -35.08
CA ALA A 316 -11.14 28.44 -34.50
C ALA A 316 -12.03 29.03 -35.61
N LEU A 317 -13.30 28.61 -35.67
CA LEU A 317 -14.27 29.10 -36.64
C LEU A 317 -15.27 30.07 -36.01
N GLU A 318 -15.78 30.99 -36.83
CA GLU A 318 -16.92 31.85 -36.49
C GLU A 318 -18.22 31.09 -36.71
N LEU A 319 -18.71 30.44 -35.66
CA LEU A 319 -19.96 29.67 -35.70
C LEU A 319 -21.15 30.50 -35.21
N PRO A 320 -22.34 30.33 -35.81
CA PRO A 320 -23.60 30.86 -35.29
C PRO A 320 -23.85 30.36 -33.86
N LYS A 321 -24.37 31.24 -32.98
CA LYS A 321 -24.74 30.87 -31.59
C LYS A 321 -25.79 29.75 -31.51
N SER A 322 -26.49 29.45 -32.60
CA SER A 322 -27.44 28.34 -32.72
C SER A 322 -26.75 26.96 -32.76
N LEU A 323 -25.51 26.89 -33.26
CA LEU A 323 -24.66 25.70 -33.24
C LEU A 323 -23.94 25.65 -31.89
N ARG A 324 -24.55 25.00 -30.89
CA ARG A 324 -24.01 24.80 -29.54
C ARG A 324 -22.82 23.82 -29.49
N ILE A 325 -21.79 24.05 -30.31
CA ILE A 325 -20.60 23.22 -30.40
C ILE A 325 -19.33 24.07 -30.17
N PRO A 326 -18.24 23.46 -29.67
CA PRO A 326 -16.95 24.14 -29.57
C PRO A 326 -16.53 24.67 -30.93
N ASN A 327 -15.91 25.86 -30.96
CA ASN A 327 -15.53 26.51 -32.20
C ASN A 327 -14.15 26.08 -32.73
N SER A 328 -13.45 25.16 -32.06
CA SER A 328 -12.12 24.68 -32.43
C SER A 328 -12.18 23.33 -33.16
N PHE A 329 -11.64 23.27 -34.38
CA PHE A 329 -11.68 22.06 -35.20
C PHE A 329 -10.31 21.72 -35.77
N HIS A 330 -10.03 20.41 -35.86
CA HIS A 330 -8.84 19.89 -36.53
C HIS A 330 -8.94 20.09 -38.05
N THR A 331 -7.81 20.27 -38.73
CA THR A 331 -7.74 20.50 -40.20
C THR A 331 -8.42 19.42 -41.02
N SER A 332 -8.44 18.18 -40.54
CA SER A 332 -9.12 17.07 -41.22
C SER A 332 -10.64 17.17 -41.24
N LEU A 333 -11.22 18.13 -40.51
CA LEU A 333 -12.65 18.40 -40.46
C LEU A 333 -13.03 19.67 -41.21
N LEU A 334 -12.08 20.32 -41.91
CA LEU A 334 -12.23 21.64 -42.53
C LEU A 334 -11.91 21.63 -44.02
#